data_AF-A0A328NUA1-F1
#
_entry.id   AF-A0A328NUA1-F1
#
_cell.length_a   1.000
_cell.length_b   1.000
_cell.length_c   1.000
_cell.angle_alpha   90.00
_cell.angle_beta   90.00
_cell.angle_gamma   90.00
#
_symmetry.space_group_name_H-M   'P 1'
#
loop_
_entity.id
_entity.type
_entity.pdbx_description
1 polymer ?
#
loop_
_entity_poly.entity_id
_entity_poly.type
_entity_poly.pdbx_seq_one_letter_code
_entity_poly.pdbx_strand_id
1 'polypeptide(L)'
;MDEGERERALLTVLTTEHYALQTSRAGTIAEATGRATIFLSVLSAALIGLGFVASNDKLVRPYLAAVLPTLVVIGVLTFLRLVETTVENSLDLRRIQRIRAYYQHELAGEHDFFADAVVADDAMSTAWNLVGTRPGRWEFLLTTAALVGAVNAVLSGLGIALVATTVGAGGALTVVVGVLVAVVAFGVQFAYIVRASAAPMR
;
A
#
# COMPACT_ATOMS: atom_id res chain seq x y z
N MET A 1 6.47 -16.62 43.62
CA MET A 1 5.42 -15.85 42.94
C MET A 1 4.20 -16.73 42.95
N ASP A 2 3.10 -16.24 43.49
CA ASP A 2 1.81 -16.94 43.40
C ASP A 2 1.37 -16.99 41.93
N GLU A 3 0.72 -18.08 41.53
CA GLU A 3 0.25 -18.30 40.16
C GLU A 3 -0.61 -17.12 39.66
N GLY A 4 -1.47 -16.58 40.54
CA GLY A 4 -2.33 -15.43 40.23
C GLY A 4 -1.59 -14.08 40.09
N GLU A 5 -0.40 -13.92 40.69
CA GLU A 5 0.44 -12.74 40.46
C GLU A 5 1.13 -12.83 39.09
N ARG A 6 1.52 -14.05 38.69
CA ARG A 6 2.14 -14.31 37.39
C ARG A 6 1.17 -14.10 36.25
N GLU A 7 -0.08 -14.53 36.43
CA GLU A 7 -1.16 -14.31 35.46
C GLU A 7 -1.46 -12.80 35.30
N ARG A 8 -1.64 -12.05 36.39
CA ARG A 8 -1.85 -10.59 36.34
C ARG A 8 -0.69 -9.84 35.68
N ALA A 9 0.55 -10.24 35.96
CA ALA A 9 1.73 -9.66 35.31
C ALA A 9 1.71 -9.93 33.80
N LEU A 10 1.33 -11.14 33.40
CA LEU A 10 1.22 -11.52 31.99
C LEU A 10 0.11 -10.73 31.26
N LEU A 11 -1.06 -10.57 31.86
CA LEU A 11 -2.15 -9.75 31.28
C LEU A 11 -1.73 -8.29 31.08
N THR A 12 -0.94 -7.75 32.01
CA THR A 12 -0.40 -6.39 31.92
C THR A 12 0.60 -6.27 30.77
N VAL A 13 1.48 -7.25 30.59
CA VAL A 13 2.43 -7.29 29.46
C VAL A 13 1.69 -7.42 28.13
N LEU A 14 0.71 -8.32 28.04
CA LEU A 14 -0.04 -8.56 26.79
C LEU A 14 -0.92 -7.37 26.39
N THR A 15 -1.54 -6.66 27.35
CA THR A 15 -2.28 -5.43 27.06
C THR A 15 -1.34 -4.32 26.58
N THR A 16 -0.18 -4.17 27.22
CA THR A 16 0.85 -3.20 26.79
C THR A 16 1.33 -3.51 25.37
N GLU A 17 1.61 -4.76 25.05
CA GLU A 17 2.00 -5.21 23.71
C GLU A 17 0.89 -4.97 22.69
N HIS A 18 -0.37 -5.20 23.04
CA HIS A 18 -1.52 -4.91 22.17
C HIS A 18 -1.60 -3.42 21.81
N TYR A 19 -1.45 -2.52 22.79
CA TYR A 19 -1.43 -1.08 22.55
C TYR A 19 -0.21 -0.64 21.72
N ALA A 20 0.95 -1.25 21.94
CA ALA A 20 2.15 -0.99 21.14
C ALA A 20 1.92 -1.34 19.66
N LEU A 21 1.34 -2.52 19.38
CA LEU A 21 1.03 -2.96 18.03
C LEU A 21 -0.08 -2.11 17.37
N GLN A 22 -1.10 -1.69 18.12
CA GLN A 22 -2.11 -0.74 17.61
C GLN A 22 -1.49 0.61 17.25
N THR A 23 -0.57 1.12 18.06
CA THR A 23 0.13 2.39 17.82
C THR A 23 1.02 2.29 16.58
N SER A 24 1.75 1.19 16.43
CA SER A 24 2.54 0.88 15.23
C SER A 24 1.67 0.92 13.96
N ARG A 25 0.51 0.26 14.01
CA ARG A 25 -0.45 0.21 12.91
C ARG A 25 -1.02 1.59 12.56
N ALA A 26 -1.38 2.38 13.56
CA ALA A 26 -1.86 3.74 13.36
C ALA A 26 -0.79 4.64 12.72
N GLY A 27 0.47 4.53 13.17
CA GLY A 27 1.61 5.23 12.58
C GLY A 27 1.83 4.87 11.11
N THR A 28 1.72 3.59 10.80
CA THR A 28 1.85 3.06 9.43
C THR A 28 0.76 3.60 8.49
N ILE A 29 -0.50 3.65 8.96
CA ILE A 29 -1.63 4.24 8.21
C ILE A 29 -1.44 5.75 8.00
N ALA A 30 -0.99 6.45 9.04
CA ALA A 30 -0.73 7.89 8.97
C ALA A 30 0.40 8.20 7.96
N GLU A 31 1.47 7.41 7.96
CA GLU A 31 2.55 7.56 6.97
C GLU A 31 2.04 7.34 5.54
N ALA A 32 1.32 6.25 5.30
CA ALA A 32 0.77 5.94 3.97
C ALA A 32 -0.15 7.06 3.46
N THR A 33 -1.03 7.56 4.34
CA THR A 33 -1.96 8.67 4.03
C THR A 33 -1.21 9.97 3.77
N GLY A 34 -0.21 10.28 4.59
CA GLY A 34 0.63 11.47 4.44
C GLY A 34 1.37 11.48 3.10
N ARG A 35 1.99 10.35 2.74
CA ARG A 35 2.72 10.23 1.46
C ARG A 35 1.79 10.29 0.26
N ALA A 36 0.62 9.64 0.31
CA ALA A 36 -0.38 9.72 -0.75
C ALA A 36 -0.88 11.16 -0.95
N THR A 37 -1.12 11.89 0.14
CA THR A 37 -1.56 13.29 0.11
C THR A 37 -0.50 14.19 -0.51
N ILE A 38 0.77 14.03 -0.12
CA ILE A 38 1.90 14.78 -0.70
C ILE A 38 2.04 14.49 -2.20
N PHE A 39 1.93 13.22 -2.60
CA PHE A 39 2.01 12.86 -4.01
C PHE A 39 0.87 13.49 -4.83
N LEU A 40 -0.37 13.39 -4.36
CA LEU A 40 -1.53 13.97 -5.04
C LEU A 40 -1.50 15.50 -5.07
N SER A 41 -0.97 16.15 -4.04
CA SER A 41 -0.83 17.61 -4.02
C SER A 41 0.22 18.10 -5.01
N VAL A 42 1.38 17.43 -5.08
CA VAL A 42 2.42 17.74 -6.08
C VAL A 42 1.91 17.46 -7.50
N LEU A 43 1.21 16.34 -7.71
CA LEU A 43 0.58 16.03 -8.99
C LEU A 43 -0.44 17.10 -9.40
N SER A 44 -1.29 17.53 -8.47
CA SER A 44 -2.28 18.59 -8.73
C SER A 44 -1.59 19.91 -9.08
N ALA A 45 -0.57 20.31 -8.33
CA ALA A 45 0.21 21.53 -8.60
C ALA A 45 0.90 21.46 -9.98
N ALA A 46 1.42 20.30 -10.37
CA ALA A 46 2.00 20.06 -11.69
C ALA A 46 0.96 20.18 -12.81
N LEU A 47 -0.25 19.64 -12.63
CA LEU A 47 -1.33 19.76 -13.62
C LEU A 47 -1.82 21.21 -13.75
N ILE A 48 -1.91 21.93 -12.63
CA ILE A 48 -2.25 23.37 -12.63
C ILE A 48 -1.16 24.16 -13.37
N GLY A 49 0.11 23.89 -13.08
CA GLY A 49 1.24 24.52 -13.78
C GLY A 49 1.24 24.21 -15.28
N LEU A 50 0.92 22.98 -15.66
CA LEU A 50 0.73 22.61 -17.07
C LEU A 50 -0.40 23.44 -17.72
N GLY A 51 -1.51 23.65 -17.01
CA GLY A 51 -2.62 24.49 -17.47
C GLY A 51 -2.20 25.94 -17.77
N PHE A 52 -1.31 26.52 -16.95
CA PHE A 52 -0.77 27.86 -17.22
C PHE A 52 0.16 27.91 -18.45
N VAL A 53 0.88 26.83 -18.71
CA VAL A 53 1.85 26.75 -19.81
C VAL A 53 1.23 26.24 -21.11
N ALA A 54 0.04 25.62 -21.06
CA ALA A 54 -0.63 24.96 -22.18
C ALA A 54 -0.86 25.85 -23.40
N SER A 55 -1.03 27.16 -23.22
CA SER A 55 -1.23 28.11 -24.33
C SER A 55 0.05 28.41 -25.13
N ASN A 56 1.22 27.94 -24.68
CA ASN A 56 2.50 28.19 -25.33
C ASN A 56 3.24 26.89 -25.62
N ASP A 57 3.09 26.39 -26.85
CA ASP A 57 3.69 25.14 -27.34
C ASP A 57 5.20 25.04 -27.10
N LYS A 58 5.93 26.17 -27.11
CA LYS A 58 7.38 26.20 -26.88
C LYS A 58 7.75 25.88 -25.43
N LEU A 59 6.87 26.17 -24.49
CA LEU A 59 7.08 25.97 -23.05
C LEU A 59 6.52 24.63 -22.56
N VAL A 60 5.52 24.05 -23.25
CA VAL A 60 4.90 22.77 -22.86
C VAL A 60 5.93 21.63 -22.83
N ARG A 61 6.74 21.50 -23.88
CA ARG A 61 7.77 20.44 -23.97
C ARG A 61 8.82 20.50 -22.84
N PRO A 62 9.51 21.63 -22.59
CA PRO A 62 10.49 21.70 -21.51
C PRO A 62 9.84 21.58 -20.13
N TYR A 63 8.61 22.07 -19.94
CA TYR A 63 7.87 21.89 -18.70
C TYR A 63 7.61 20.40 -18.40
N LEU A 64 7.04 19.67 -19.37
CA LEU A 64 6.78 18.24 -19.23
C LEU A 64 8.09 17.45 -19.02
N ALA A 65 9.17 17.82 -19.71
CA ALA A 65 10.47 17.16 -19.55
C ALA A 65 11.06 17.31 -18.14
N ALA A 66 10.76 18.40 -17.41
CA ALA A 66 11.21 18.59 -16.04
C ALA A 66 10.27 17.95 -15.01
N VAL A 67 8.96 18.10 -15.22
CA VAL A 67 7.94 17.73 -14.23
C VAL A 67 7.63 16.23 -14.24
N LEU A 68 7.54 15.60 -15.42
CA LEU A 68 7.21 14.17 -15.50
C LEU A 68 8.20 13.26 -14.79
N PRO A 69 9.53 13.38 -15.00
CA PRO A 69 10.50 12.54 -14.30
C PRO A 69 10.40 12.72 -12.78
N THR A 70 10.21 13.96 -12.33
CA THR A 70 10.05 14.28 -10.91
C THR A 70 8.82 13.60 -10.33
N LEU A 71 7.66 13.66 -11.01
CA LEU A 71 6.43 12.99 -10.57
C LEU A 71 6.57 11.47 -10.54
N VAL A 72 7.22 10.87 -11.55
CA VAL A 72 7.46 9.42 -11.59
C VAL A 72 8.37 8.99 -10.44
N VAL A 73 9.46 9.72 -10.16
CA VAL A 73 10.36 9.40 -9.04
C VAL A 73 9.61 9.47 -7.70
N ILE A 74 8.85 10.54 -7.46
CA ILE A 74 8.06 10.69 -6.23
C ILE A 74 7.01 9.57 -6.13
N GLY A 75 6.33 9.24 -7.23
CA GLY A 75 5.34 8.17 -7.30
C GLY A 75 5.93 6.80 -6.99
N VAL A 76 7.10 6.47 -7.55
CA VAL A 76 7.81 5.21 -7.29
C VAL A 76 8.27 5.11 -5.84
N LEU A 77 8.86 6.16 -5.27
CA LEU A 77 9.29 6.17 -3.86
C LEU A 77 8.10 6.04 -2.90
N THR A 78 6.99 6.70 -3.23
CA THR A 78 5.74 6.59 -2.47
C THR A 78 5.21 5.16 -2.52
N PHE A 79 5.16 4.58 -3.71
CA PHE A 79 4.71 3.20 -3.91
C PHE A 79 5.56 2.19 -3.14
N LEU A 80 6.89 2.27 -3.22
CA LEU A 80 7.79 1.35 -2.52
C LEU A 80 7.56 1.38 -1.00
N ARG A 81 7.43 2.58 -0.41
CA ARG A 81 7.15 2.70 1.02
C ARG A 81 5.76 2.17 1.37
N LEU A 82 4.75 2.42 0.52
CA LEU A 82 3.41 1.86 0.74
C LEU A 82 3.43 0.33 0.74
N VAL A 83 4.24 -0.30 -0.10
CA VAL A 83 4.44 -1.77 -0.06
C VAL A 83 5.09 -2.19 1.24
N GLU A 84 6.15 -1.52 1.67
CA GLU A 84 6.87 -1.82 2.93
C GLU A 84 5.94 -1.71 4.15
N THR A 85 5.20 -0.60 4.26
CA THR A 85 4.20 -0.39 5.31
C THR A 85 3.10 -1.45 5.32
N THR A 86 2.73 -1.99 4.15
CA THR A 86 1.75 -3.08 4.05
C THR A 86 2.31 -4.38 4.63
N VAL A 87 3.59 -4.67 4.40
CA VAL A 87 4.29 -5.83 4.98
C VAL A 87 4.45 -5.68 6.49
N GLU A 88 4.88 -4.51 6.98
CA GLU A 88 5.00 -4.20 8.41
C GLU A 88 3.66 -4.36 9.13
N ASN A 89 2.57 -3.79 8.59
CA ASN A 89 1.22 -3.96 9.13
C ASN A 89 0.76 -5.43 9.16
N SER A 90 1.18 -6.24 8.18
CA SER A 90 0.85 -7.67 8.16
C SER A 90 1.56 -8.45 9.27
N LEU A 91 2.80 -8.08 9.60
CA LEU A 91 3.54 -8.65 10.74
C LEU A 91 2.89 -8.30 12.08
N ASP A 92 2.49 -7.04 12.25
CA ASP A 92 1.85 -6.58 13.47
C ASP A 92 0.50 -7.28 13.71
N LEU A 93 -0.30 -7.49 12.66
CA LEU A 93 -1.57 -8.23 12.75
C LEU A 93 -1.38 -9.70 13.19
N ARG A 94 -0.35 -10.38 12.67
CA ARG A 94 -0.04 -11.77 13.08
C ARG A 94 0.34 -11.85 14.56
N ARG A 95 1.10 -10.87 15.06
CA ARG A 95 1.48 -10.79 16.48
C ARG A 95 0.25 -10.55 17.36
N ILE A 96 -0.63 -9.62 16.98
CA ILE A 96 -1.89 -9.36 17.69
C ILE A 96 -2.76 -10.62 17.76
N GLN A 97 -2.84 -11.39 16.67
CA GLN A 97 -3.65 -12.60 16.67
C GLN A 97 -3.08 -13.71 17.55
N ARG A 98 -1.75 -13.88 17.59
CA ARG A 98 -1.11 -14.83 18.51
C ARG A 98 -1.41 -14.48 19.96
N ILE A 99 -1.42 -13.19 20.29
CA ILE A 99 -1.83 -12.70 21.61
C ILE A 99 -3.31 -13.00 21.89
N ARG A 100 -4.22 -12.76 20.93
CA ARG A 100 -5.65 -13.08 21.09
C ARG A 100 -5.91 -14.58 21.23
N ALA A 101 -5.16 -15.43 20.51
CA ALA A 101 -5.25 -16.88 20.63
C ALA A 101 -4.80 -17.36 22.02
N TYR A 102 -3.74 -16.77 22.58
CA TYR A 102 -3.31 -17.03 23.96
C TYR A 102 -4.39 -16.63 24.98
N TYR A 103 -4.97 -15.43 24.84
CA TYR A 103 -6.09 -14.99 25.71
C TYR A 103 -7.29 -15.93 25.65
N GLN A 104 -7.63 -16.46 24.47
CA GLN A 104 -8.73 -17.40 24.35
C GLN A 104 -8.45 -18.73 25.05
N HIS A 105 -7.23 -19.26 24.87
CA HIS A 105 -6.82 -20.52 25.47
C HIS A 105 -6.76 -20.45 27.01
N GLU A 106 -6.29 -19.33 27.56
CA GLU A 106 -6.06 -19.20 29.00
C GLU A 106 -7.30 -18.72 29.79
N LEU A 107 -8.13 -17.82 29.21
CA LEU A 107 -9.21 -17.13 29.95
C LEU A 107 -10.62 -17.46 29.49
N ALA A 108 -10.82 -18.00 28.28
CA ALA A 108 -12.13 -18.07 27.64
C ALA A 108 -12.56 -19.50 27.27
N GLY A 109 -12.18 -20.50 28.07
CA GLY A 109 -12.50 -21.92 27.83
C GLY A 109 -13.99 -22.26 27.65
N GLU A 110 -14.91 -21.38 28.07
CA GLU A 110 -16.38 -21.57 27.93
C GLU A 110 -17.10 -20.48 27.11
N HIS A 111 -16.39 -19.47 26.60
CA HIS A 111 -17.03 -18.34 25.90
C HIS A 111 -16.40 -18.03 24.54
N ASP A 112 -17.26 -17.96 23.52
CA ASP A 112 -16.91 -17.82 22.10
C ASP A 112 -16.39 -16.42 21.69
N PHE A 113 -16.09 -15.54 22.66
CA PHE A 113 -15.73 -14.13 22.42
C PHE A 113 -14.48 -13.93 21.55
N PHE A 114 -13.61 -14.94 21.47
CA PHE A 114 -12.37 -14.88 20.72
C PHE A 114 -12.24 -15.94 19.62
N ALA A 115 -13.26 -16.79 19.37
CA ALA A 115 -13.16 -17.99 18.54
C ALA A 115 -12.51 -17.83 17.15
N ASP A 116 -12.68 -16.65 16.56
CA ASP A 116 -11.99 -16.20 15.35
C ASP A 116 -10.44 -16.30 15.43
N ALA A 117 -9.86 -16.15 16.62
CA ALA A 117 -8.42 -16.19 16.88
C ALA A 117 -7.85 -17.61 17.06
N VAL A 118 -8.67 -18.61 17.42
CA VAL A 118 -8.23 -20.01 17.67
C VAL A 118 -8.49 -20.93 16.48
N VAL A 119 -9.48 -20.63 15.62
CA VAL A 119 -9.82 -21.48 14.45
C VAL A 119 -8.81 -21.34 13.29
N ALA A 120 -7.98 -20.31 13.27
CA ALA A 120 -7.17 -19.97 12.11
C ALA A 120 -5.70 -20.40 12.24
N ASP A 121 -5.37 -21.54 11.64
CA ASP A 121 -3.99 -21.92 11.28
C ASP A 121 -3.35 -20.92 10.28
N ASP A 122 -4.13 -19.96 9.77
CA ASP A 122 -3.67 -18.87 8.93
C ASP A 122 -4.07 -17.52 9.51
N ALA A 123 -3.17 -16.91 10.28
CA ALA A 123 -3.37 -15.61 10.91
C ALA A 123 -3.68 -14.45 9.92
N MET A 124 -3.58 -14.72 8.60
CA MET A 124 -4.01 -13.79 7.57
C MET A 124 -5.54 -13.75 7.40
N SER A 125 -6.25 -14.87 7.57
CA SER A 125 -7.69 -14.92 7.29
C SER A 125 -8.54 -14.17 8.32
N THR A 126 -8.11 -14.13 9.59
CA THR A 126 -8.93 -13.56 10.67
C THR A 126 -8.83 -12.04 10.77
N ALA A 127 -7.68 -11.45 10.44
CA ALA A 127 -7.52 -10.00 10.39
C ALA A 127 -8.39 -9.40 9.28
N TRP A 128 -8.69 -10.21 8.27
CA TRP A 128 -9.45 -9.84 7.09
C TRP A 128 -10.94 -10.14 7.31
N ASN A 129 -11.30 -11.21 8.02
CA ASN A 129 -12.68 -11.46 8.46
C ASN A 129 -13.22 -10.36 9.40
N LEU A 130 -12.39 -9.80 10.28
CA LEU A 130 -12.77 -8.64 11.13
C LEU A 130 -12.98 -7.34 10.34
N VAL A 131 -12.43 -7.26 9.12
CA VAL A 131 -12.62 -6.14 8.17
C VAL A 131 -13.72 -6.45 7.14
N GLY A 132 -14.33 -7.64 7.19
CA GLY A 132 -15.40 -8.06 6.29
C GLY A 132 -14.92 -8.45 4.90
N THR A 133 -13.65 -8.84 4.77
CA THR A 133 -12.99 -8.96 3.49
C THR A 133 -12.37 -10.33 3.27
N ARG A 134 -12.75 -10.97 2.16
CA ARG A 134 -12.27 -12.30 1.77
C ARG A 134 -10.93 -12.17 1.07
N PRO A 135 -10.00 -13.14 1.19
CA PRO A 135 -8.68 -13.05 0.58
C PRO A 135 -8.75 -13.16 -0.94
N GLY A 136 -9.05 -12.05 -1.60
CA GLY A 136 -9.09 -11.91 -3.04
C GLY A 136 -7.91 -11.10 -3.51
N ARG A 137 -7.19 -11.60 -4.53
CA ARG A 137 -6.17 -10.81 -5.27
C ARG A 137 -6.74 -9.46 -5.75
N TRP A 138 -8.06 -9.39 -5.93
CA TRP A 138 -8.82 -8.20 -6.33
C TRP A 138 -8.97 -7.15 -5.23
N GLU A 139 -8.83 -7.50 -3.96
CA GLU A 139 -9.01 -6.55 -2.86
C GLU A 139 -7.77 -5.68 -2.64
N PHE A 140 -6.59 -6.17 -3.03
CA PHE A 140 -5.39 -5.36 -3.12
C PHE A 140 -5.57 -4.15 -4.03
N LEU A 141 -6.46 -4.21 -5.03
CA LEU A 141 -6.80 -3.06 -5.88
C LEU A 141 -7.52 -1.93 -5.12
N LEU A 142 -8.13 -2.24 -3.97
CA LEU A 142 -8.83 -1.27 -3.12
C LEU A 142 -7.88 -0.59 -2.11
N THR A 143 -6.60 -0.96 -2.09
CA THR A 143 -5.61 -0.37 -1.19
C THR A 143 -5.09 0.97 -1.73
N THR A 144 -4.73 1.88 -0.82
CA THR A 144 -4.05 3.14 -1.14
C THR A 144 -2.79 2.90 -2.00
N ALA A 145 -2.11 1.78 -1.79
CA ALA A 145 -0.92 1.38 -2.56
C ALA A 145 -1.25 1.11 -4.03
N ALA A 146 -2.34 0.41 -4.32
CA ALA A 146 -2.77 0.15 -5.68
C ALA A 146 -3.26 1.43 -6.38
N LEU A 147 -3.95 2.32 -5.67
CA LEU A 147 -4.38 3.61 -6.24
C LEU A 147 -3.17 4.48 -6.63
N VAL A 148 -2.18 4.63 -5.74
CA VAL A 148 -0.94 5.35 -6.04
C VAL A 148 -0.15 4.66 -7.16
N GLY A 149 -0.11 3.33 -7.17
CA GLY A 149 0.48 2.55 -8.25
C GLY A 149 -0.18 2.83 -9.61
N ALA A 150 -1.51 2.84 -9.68
CA ALA A 150 -2.25 3.16 -10.89
C ALA A 150 -1.89 4.55 -11.43
N VAL A 151 -1.84 5.56 -10.56
CA VAL A 151 -1.45 6.92 -10.96
C VAL A 151 -0.01 6.95 -11.48
N ASN A 152 0.92 6.27 -10.80
CA ASN A 152 2.32 6.19 -11.23
C ASN A 152 2.47 5.48 -12.59
N ALA A 153 1.70 4.43 -12.82
CA ALA A 153 1.71 3.70 -14.08
C ALA A 153 1.21 4.57 -15.25
N VAL A 154 0.15 5.35 -15.03
CA VAL A 154 -0.35 6.34 -16.00
C VAL A 154 0.70 7.39 -16.31
N LEU A 155 1.38 7.95 -15.29
CA LEU A 155 2.45 8.93 -15.48
C LEU A 155 3.64 8.34 -16.27
N SER A 156 4.00 7.10 -15.99
CA SER A 156 5.07 6.39 -16.70
C SER A 156 4.70 6.16 -18.18
N GLY A 157 3.47 5.74 -18.45
CA GLY A 157 2.95 5.59 -19.81
C GLY A 157 2.91 6.91 -20.58
N LEU A 158 2.51 8.00 -19.93
CA LEU A 158 2.53 9.34 -20.50
C LEU A 158 3.96 9.78 -20.85
N GLY A 159 4.93 9.53 -19.95
CA GLY A 159 6.34 9.79 -20.20
C GLY A 159 6.87 9.07 -21.44
N ILE A 160 6.59 7.77 -21.57
CA ILE A 160 7.03 6.99 -22.74
C ILE A 160 6.30 7.42 -24.03
N ALA A 161 5.01 7.74 -23.97
CA ALA A 161 4.28 8.28 -25.11
C ALA A 161 4.92 9.57 -25.64
N LEU A 162 5.31 10.47 -24.74
CA LEU A 162 5.99 11.72 -25.10
C LEU A 162 7.35 11.48 -25.73
N VAL A 163 8.15 10.54 -25.19
CA VAL A 163 9.41 10.13 -25.84
C VAL A 163 9.15 9.53 -27.22
N ALA A 164 8.10 8.72 -27.39
CA ALA A 164 7.76 8.17 -28.71
C ALA A 164 7.39 9.27 -29.73
N THR A 165 6.76 10.38 -29.28
CA THR A 165 6.48 11.53 -30.16
C THR A 165 7.74 12.25 -30.61
N THR A 166 8.82 12.29 -29.82
CA THR A 166 10.07 12.95 -30.23
C THR A 166 10.83 12.17 -31.29
N VAL A 167 10.61 10.85 -31.37
CA VAL A 167 11.20 9.96 -32.39
C VAL A 167 10.37 9.94 -33.69
N GLY A 168 9.27 10.70 -33.75
CA GLY A 168 8.46 10.84 -34.96
C GLY A 168 7.47 9.69 -35.21
N ALA A 169 7.15 8.91 -34.18
CA ALA A 169 6.11 7.89 -34.29
C ALA A 169 4.73 8.55 -34.55
N GLY A 170 3.91 7.94 -35.40
CA GLY A 170 2.56 8.44 -35.70
C GLY A 170 1.70 8.54 -34.44
N GLY A 171 0.82 9.55 -34.38
CA GLY A 171 0.05 9.87 -33.17
C GLY A 171 -0.78 8.69 -32.61
N ALA A 172 -1.28 7.79 -33.46
CA ALA A 172 -1.97 6.59 -33.00
C ALA A 172 -1.02 5.59 -32.32
N LEU A 173 0.20 5.42 -32.86
CA LEU A 173 1.23 4.54 -32.30
C LEU A 173 1.73 5.05 -30.94
N THR A 174 1.92 6.37 -30.79
CA THR A 174 2.41 6.95 -29.53
C THR A 174 1.40 6.76 -28.39
N VAL A 175 0.11 6.94 -28.67
CA VAL A 175 -0.96 6.68 -27.69
C VAL A 175 -1.01 5.19 -27.33
N VAL A 176 -0.98 4.29 -28.31
CA VAL A 176 -1.03 2.85 -28.06
C VAL A 176 0.18 2.38 -27.23
N VAL A 177 1.38 2.85 -27.57
CA VAL A 177 2.60 2.53 -26.81
C VAL A 177 2.51 3.06 -25.38
N GLY A 178 2.05 4.30 -25.19
CA GLY A 178 1.85 4.87 -23.86
C GLY A 178 0.87 4.08 -22.99
N VAL A 179 -0.27 3.70 -23.57
CA VAL A 179 -1.29 2.89 -22.88
C VAL A 179 -0.73 1.51 -22.54
N LEU A 180 -0.05 0.85 -23.47
CA LEU A 180 0.57 -0.45 -23.21
C LEU A 180 1.61 -0.38 -22.08
N VAL A 181 2.46 0.65 -22.08
CA VAL A 181 3.44 0.86 -21.01
C VAL A 181 2.74 1.11 -19.68
N ALA A 182 1.68 1.92 -19.63
CA ALA A 182 0.91 2.13 -18.41
C ALA A 182 0.33 0.82 -17.88
N VAL A 183 -0.29 0.01 -18.75
CA VAL A 183 -0.86 -1.28 -18.37
C VAL A 183 0.21 -2.25 -17.87
N VAL A 184 1.36 -2.32 -18.54
CA VAL A 184 2.48 -3.18 -18.13
C VAL A 184 3.08 -2.70 -16.81
N ALA A 185 3.33 -1.39 -16.66
CA ALA A 185 3.87 -0.82 -15.42
C ALA A 185 2.92 -1.08 -14.24
N PHE A 186 1.61 -0.90 -14.44
CA PHE A 186 0.61 -1.23 -13.43
C PHE A 186 0.61 -2.72 -13.09
N GLY A 187 0.65 -3.59 -14.10
CA GLY A 187 0.73 -5.03 -13.92
C GLY A 187 1.98 -5.47 -13.14
N VAL A 188 3.14 -4.85 -13.41
CA VAL A 188 4.39 -5.11 -12.69
C VAL A 188 4.29 -4.64 -11.24
N GLN A 189 3.78 -3.43 -11.00
CA GLN A 189 3.56 -2.91 -9.64
C GLN A 189 2.58 -3.78 -8.85
N PHE A 190 1.48 -4.19 -9.48
CA PHE A 190 0.50 -5.08 -8.88
C PHE A 190 1.09 -6.46 -8.58
N ALA A 191 1.85 -7.04 -9.51
CA ALA A 191 2.55 -8.30 -9.30
C ALA A 191 3.59 -8.19 -8.18
N TYR A 192 4.26 -7.04 -8.05
CA TYR A 192 5.20 -6.77 -6.97
C TYR A 192 4.50 -6.73 -5.60
N ILE A 193 3.36 -6.05 -5.49
CA ILE A 193 2.54 -6.05 -4.27
C ILE A 193 2.16 -7.49 -3.89
N VAL A 194 1.63 -8.26 -4.85
CA VAL A 194 1.18 -9.64 -4.62
C VAL A 194 2.35 -10.55 -4.24
N ARG A 195 3.52 -10.38 -4.86
CA ARG A 195 4.71 -11.19 -4.56
C ARG A 195 5.33 -10.83 -3.22
N ALA A 196 5.36 -9.56 -2.86
CA ALA A 196 5.87 -9.09 -1.57
C ALA A 196 4.98 -9.58 -0.41
N SER A 197 3.67 -9.71 -0.63
CA SER A 197 2.73 -10.26 0.35
C SER A 197 2.69 -11.79 0.38
N ALA A 198 3.06 -12.47 -0.71
CA ALA A 198 3.11 -13.94 -0.79
C ALA A 198 4.50 -14.55 -0.49
N ALA A 199 5.56 -13.75 -0.34
CA ALA A 199 6.90 -14.28 -0.09
C ALA A 199 6.95 -14.97 1.30
N PRO A 200 7.29 -16.27 1.37
CA PRO A 200 7.50 -16.94 2.64
C PRO A 200 8.71 -16.31 3.34
N MET A 201 8.48 -15.90 4.58
CA MET A 201 9.49 -15.30 5.46
C MET A 201 10.68 -16.25 5.61
N ARG A 202 11.87 -15.76 5.30
CA ARG A 202 13.13 -16.38 5.74
C ARG A 202 13.51 -15.85 7.11
#